data_AF-A0A7C3PDA4-F1
#
_entry.id   AF-A0A7C3PDA4-F1
#
_cell.length_a   1.000
_cell.length_b   1.000
_cell.length_c   1.000
_cell.angle_alpha   90.00
_cell.angle_beta   90.00
_cell.angle_gamma   90.00
#
_symmetry.space_group_name_H-M   'P 1'
#
loop_
_entity.id
_entity.type
_entity.pdbx_description
1 polymer ?
#
loop_
_entity_poly.entity_id
_entity_poly.type
_entity_poly.pdbx_seq_one_letter_code
_entity_poly.pdbx_strand_id
1 'polypeptide(L)'
;MGRMSFRKRRGACALAWLVSAGFAPCAQGQHVGDIRLTMENGQVITSGHREVEGGGVVFVPGLRVFPGSFGEFPNFTDDPGFEAVAGGLPAGALVGFNILDALRKWDGQDFDAIPAETLRVSLGGAFRTTPAGAGEFVAGFNFAQVSAGGGVHQHINYFLNPPQSAGIYRFTLEVTATGLSDSEPVFIIFNQNDSEANHDAAVQYMIDMLTPPECEGDLDGDADIDSTDLNILLTDFGCTSPPDPPCDGDLDGDGDTDSTDLNIQLSVFGQPCG
;
A
#
# COMPACT_ATOMS: atom_id res chain seq x y z
N MET A 1 17.82 5.54 1.04
CA MET A 1 16.81 4.92 0.13
C MET A 1 16.95 3.40 0.08
N GLY A 2 16.17 2.68 0.91
CA GLY A 2 16.12 1.22 0.88
C GLY A 2 15.14 0.72 -0.18
N ARG A 3 15.63 -0.08 -1.14
CA ARG A 3 14.81 -0.73 -2.18
C ARG A 3 13.72 -1.58 -1.54
N MET A 4 12.45 -1.36 -1.92
CA MET A 4 11.39 -2.34 -1.69
C MET A 4 11.78 -3.64 -2.39
N SER A 5 11.87 -4.73 -1.63
CA SER A 5 12.09 -6.07 -2.13
C SER A 5 10.98 -6.94 -1.55
N PHE A 6 10.03 -7.36 -2.37
CA PHE A 6 8.97 -8.27 -1.97
C PHE A 6 9.36 -9.70 -2.34
N ARG A 7 10.18 -10.35 -1.50
CA ARG A 7 10.57 -11.77 -1.72
C ARG A 7 9.81 -12.69 -0.78
N LYS A 8 8.80 -13.39 -1.29
CA LYS A 8 8.16 -14.54 -0.61
C LYS A 8 9.21 -15.64 -0.42
N ARG A 9 9.79 -15.77 0.79
CA ARG A 9 10.66 -16.89 1.12
C ARG A 9 9.82 -18.18 1.17
N ARG A 10 10.07 -19.10 0.25
CA ARG A 10 9.57 -20.49 0.34
C ARG A 10 10.26 -21.18 1.53
N GLY A 11 9.63 -21.12 2.70
CA GLY A 11 10.10 -21.81 3.91
C GLY A 11 9.89 -23.32 3.81
N ALA A 12 10.95 -24.08 3.55
CA ALA A 12 10.95 -25.53 3.72
C ALA A 12 10.98 -25.88 5.21
N CYS A 13 9.93 -26.53 5.71
CA CYS A 13 9.86 -27.02 7.09
C CYS A 13 10.74 -28.27 7.24
N ALA A 14 11.92 -28.12 7.85
CA ALA A 14 12.74 -29.25 8.27
C ALA A 14 12.27 -29.75 9.65
N LEU A 15 11.86 -31.02 9.72
CA LEU A 15 11.54 -31.72 10.96
C LEU A 15 12.80 -31.89 11.81
N ALA A 16 12.77 -31.42 13.06
CA ALA A 16 13.66 -31.89 14.12
C ALA A 16 12.86 -32.06 15.43
N TRP A 17 13.02 -33.22 16.07
CA TRP A 17 12.34 -33.64 17.29
C TRP A 17 13.04 -33.13 18.57
N LEU A 18 12.22 -32.93 19.62
CA LEU A 18 12.50 -32.80 21.08
C LEU A 18 13.12 -31.49 21.60
N VAL A 19 12.33 -30.66 22.29
CA VAL A 19 12.04 -30.67 23.75
C VAL A 19 10.99 -29.56 24.01
N SER A 20 9.96 -29.88 24.80
CA SER A 20 8.82 -29.02 25.11
C SER A 20 9.13 -27.97 26.18
N ALA A 21 9.06 -26.69 25.81
CA ALA A 21 8.83 -25.56 26.71
C ALA A 21 8.14 -24.42 25.92
N GLY A 22 6.91 -24.09 26.32
CA GLY A 22 6.20 -22.85 25.93
C GLY A 22 6.01 -22.61 24.43
N PHE A 23 4.98 -23.21 23.83
CA PHE A 23 4.41 -22.63 22.61
C PHE A 23 3.73 -21.31 22.99
N ALA A 24 4.47 -20.20 22.93
CA ALA A 24 3.84 -18.96 22.51
C ALA A 24 3.25 -19.27 21.13
N PRO A 25 1.93 -19.17 20.91
CA PRO A 25 1.41 -19.30 19.56
C PRO A 25 2.14 -18.27 18.70
N CYS A 26 2.69 -18.70 17.57
CA CYS A 26 3.08 -17.78 16.50
C CYS A 26 1.82 -17.00 16.08
N ALA A 27 1.55 -15.90 16.77
CA ALA A 27 0.56 -14.90 16.39
C ALA A 27 1.17 -13.84 15.46
N GLN A 28 2.44 -14.00 15.06
CA GLN A 28 3.09 -13.19 14.03
C GLN A 28 3.18 -14.00 12.75
N GLY A 29 2.11 -14.00 11.97
CA GLY A 29 2.03 -14.72 10.70
C GLY A 29 0.65 -14.79 10.06
N GLN A 30 -0.34 -14.02 10.49
CA GLN A 30 -1.54 -13.85 9.67
C GLN A 30 -1.15 -12.97 8.46
N HIS A 31 -0.98 -13.68 7.34
CA HIS A 31 -0.95 -13.27 5.94
C HIS A 31 -0.16 -12.01 5.56
N VAL A 32 1.18 -12.11 5.66
CA VAL A 32 2.11 -11.19 4.98
C VAL A 32 1.81 -11.23 3.47
N GLY A 33 1.19 -10.17 2.95
CA GLY A 33 0.65 -10.13 1.59
C GLY A 33 -0.72 -9.44 1.51
N ASP A 34 -1.54 -9.58 2.55
CA ASP A 34 -2.92 -9.12 2.55
C ASP A 34 -3.05 -7.62 2.81
N ILE A 35 -4.16 -7.05 2.33
CA ILE A 35 -4.59 -5.69 2.62
C ILE A 35 -5.16 -5.69 4.04
N ARG A 36 -4.45 -5.04 4.95
CA ARG A 36 -4.90 -4.93 6.34
C ARG A 36 -5.86 -3.77 6.49
N LEU A 37 -6.96 -4.05 7.18
CA LEU A 37 -8.05 -3.12 7.44
C LEU A 37 -8.06 -2.73 8.90
N THR A 38 -8.07 -1.43 9.14
CA THR A 38 -8.29 -0.81 10.45
C THR A 38 -9.34 0.29 10.32
N MET A 39 -9.68 0.92 11.44
CA MET A 39 -10.51 2.12 11.44
C MET A 39 -9.83 3.25 12.17
N GLU A 40 -9.95 4.46 11.62
CA GLU A 40 -9.51 5.69 12.24
C GLU A 40 -10.53 6.79 11.96
N ASN A 41 -10.89 7.57 12.97
CA ASN A 41 -11.86 8.68 12.85
C ASN A 41 -13.19 8.31 12.16
N GLY A 42 -13.63 7.05 12.30
CA GLY A 42 -14.86 6.55 11.68
C GLY A 42 -14.74 6.16 10.21
N GLN A 43 -13.53 6.12 9.64
CA GLN A 43 -13.24 5.70 8.27
C GLN A 43 -12.50 4.35 8.25
N VAL A 44 -12.71 3.56 7.19
CA VAL A 44 -11.87 2.39 6.90
C VAL A 44 -10.49 2.84 6.41
N ILE A 45 -9.43 2.35 7.04
CA ILE A 45 -8.04 2.61 6.64
C ILE A 45 -7.42 1.31 6.13
N THR A 46 -6.79 1.37 4.97
CA THR A 46 -5.96 0.27 4.46
C THR A 46 -4.52 0.44 4.92
N SER A 47 -3.89 -0.68 5.24
CA SER A 47 -2.51 -0.77 5.70
C SER A 47 -1.85 -1.94 5.01
N GLY A 48 -0.55 -1.86 4.82
CA GLY A 48 0.24 -2.94 4.25
C GLY A 48 1.47 -3.24 5.08
N HIS A 49 2.33 -4.05 4.53
CA HIS A 49 3.57 -4.45 5.15
C HIS A 49 4.75 -3.95 4.32
N ARG A 50 5.79 -3.47 5.00
CA ARG A 50 7.08 -3.12 4.40
C ARG A 50 8.16 -3.96 5.06
N GLU A 51 8.99 -4.60 4.25
CA GLU A 51 10.22 -5.22 4.75
C GLU A 51 11.18 -4.12 5.21
N VAL A 52 11.67 -4.21 6.44
CA VAL A 52 12.73 -3.34 6.94
C VAL A 52 14.09 -4.01 6.79
N GLU A 53 15.10 -3.19 6.55
CA GLU A 53 16.49 -3.63 6.49
C GLU A 53 16.86 -4.35 7.80
N GLY A 54 17.34 -5.60 7.69
CA GLY A 54 17.52 -6.50 8.83
C GLY A 54 16.49 -7.63 8.94
N GLY A 55 15.49 -7.70 8.04
CA GLY A 55 14.60 -8.86 7.89
C GLY A 55 13.36 -8.85 8.80
N GLY A 56 12.95 -7.67 9.27
CA GLY A 56 11.68 -7.45 9.94
C GLY A 56 10.57 -7.03 8.97
N VAL A 57 9.33 -7.07 9.43
CA VAL A 57 8.16 -6.56 8.69
C VAL A 57 7.49 -5.50 9.57
N VAL A 58 7.35 -4.28 9.04
CA VAL A 58 6.64 -3.19 9.69
C VAL A 58 5.31 -2.97 8.97
N PHE A 59 4.24 -2.81 9.73
CA PHE A 59 2.95 -2.42 9.17
C PHE A 59 2.92 -0.91 8.97
N VAL A 60 2.59 -0.48 7.76
CA VAL A 60 2.49 0.93 7.39
C VAL A 60 1.01 1.28 7.24
N PRO A 61 0.45 2.08 8.16
CA PRO A 61 -0.92 2.56 8.02
C PRO A 61 -1.04 3.51 6.84
N GLY A 62 -2.22 3.55 6.21
CA GLY A 62 -2.49 4.43 5.07
C GLY A 62 -1.89 3.95 3.74
N LEU A 63 -1.30 2.76 3.67
CA LEU A 63 -0.82 2.21 2.39
C LEU A 63 -2.01 1.91 1.47
N ARG A 64 -1.93 2.39 0.24
CA ARG A 64 -2.99 2.29 -0.78
C ARG A 64 -2.60 1.49 -2.02
N VAL A 65 -1.33 1.14 -2.18
CA VAL A 65 -0.81 0.39 -3.35
C VAL A 65 -0.38 -1.00 -2.90
N PHE A 66 -0.93 -2.02 -3.55
CA PHE A 66 -0.68 -3.43 -3.21
C PHE A 66 -0.31 -4.22 -4.47
N PRO A 67 0.83 -4.91 -4.49
CA PRO A 67 1.19 -5.78 -5.60
C PRO A 67 0.39 -7.09 -5.55
N GLY A 68 0.05 -7.62 -6.73
CA GLY A 68 -0.51 -8.96 -6.90
C GLY A 68 0.01 -9.59 -8.19
N SER A 69 -0.14 -10.91 -8.32
CA SER A 69 0.27 -11.62 -9.53
C SER A 69 -0.77 -12.67 -9.88
N PHE A 70 -1.17 -12.72 -11.15
CA PHE A 70 -1.94 -13.83 -11.68
C PHE A 70 -1.05 -15.06 -11.88
N GLY A 71 -1.67 -16.23 -11.98
CA GLY A 71 -0.99 -17.46 -12.37
C GLY A 71 -0.98 -18.56 -11.32
N GLU A 72 -1.68 -18.37 -10.19
CA GLU A 72 -2.00 -19.49 -9.28
C GLU A 72 -2.84 -20.54 -10.01
N PHE A 73 -3.79 -20.03 -10.80
CA PHE A 73 -4.39 -20.70 -11.95
C PHE A 73 -4.31 -19.74 -13.15
N PRO A 74 -4.50 -20.22 -14.39
CA PRO A 74 -4.41 -19.35 -15.56
C PRO A 74 -5.30 -18.11 -15.43
N ASN A 75 -4.68 -16.93 -15.48
CA ASN A 75 -5.34 -15.62 -15.42
C ASN A 75 -6.14 -15.38 -14.12
N PHE A 76 -5.75 -16.07 -13.05
CA PHE A 76 -6.43 -16.07 -11.77
C PHE A 76 -5.45 -15.90 -10.62
N THR A 77 -5.92 -15.24 -9.58
CA THR A 77 -5.33 -15.20 -8.24
C THR A 77 -6.42 -14.89 -7.22
N ASP A 78 -6.23 -15.29 -5.97
CA ASP A 78 -7.01 -14.79 -4.83
C ASP A 78 -6.19 -13.91 -3.86
N ASP A 79 -4.98 -13.53 -4.30
CA ASP A 79 -4.06 -12.61 -3.63
C ASP A 79 -4.06 -11.22 -4.30
N PRO A 80 -4.02 -10.12 -3.52
CA PRO A 80 -4.03 -10.09 -2.06
C PRO A 80 -5.43 -10.35 -1.48
N GLY A 81 -5.46 -10.96 -0.29
CA GLY A 81 -6.64 -11.03 0.55
C GLY A 81 -6.87 -9.77 1.36
N PHE A 82 -7.91 -9.79 2.20
CA PHE A 82 -8.22 -8.74 3.16
C PHE A 82 -8.17 -9.31 4.58
N GLU A 83 -7.49 -8.60 5.48
CA GLU A 83 -7.40 -8.98 6.88
C GLU A 83 -7.74 -7.82 7.83
N ALA A 84 -8.30 -8.13 8.99
CA ALA A 84 -8.36 -7.24 10.13
C ALA A 84 -7.99 -8.05 11.37
N VAL A 85 -7.09 -7.53 12.20
CA VAL A 85 -6.79 -8.14 13.49
C VAL A 85 -7.92 -7.88 14.49
N ALA A 86 -7.92 -8.59 15.61
CA ALA A 86 -8.88 -8.35 16.67
C ALA A 86 -8.88 -6.88 17.11
N GLY A 87 -10.07 -6.27 17.19
CA GLY A 87 -10.29 -4.85 17.46
C GLY A 87 -10.11 -3.91 16.26
N GLY A 88 -9.76 -4.43 15.07
CA GLY A 88 -9.49 -3.61 13.89
C GLY A 88 -10.74 -2.97 13.26
N LEU A 89 -11.88 -3.67 13.31
CA LEU A 89 -13.16 -3.20 12.77
C LEU A 89 -14.33 -3.45 13.75
N PRO A 90 -15.46 -2.74 13.62
CA PRO A 90 -16.63 -2.94 14.47
C PRO A 90 -17.22 -4.35 14.31
N ALA A 91 -17.42 -5.05 15.42
CA ALA A 91 -17.99 -6.39 15.43
C ALA A 91 -19.36 -6.43 14.70
N GLY A 92 -19.54 -7.41 13.82
CA GLY A 92 -20.78 -7.59 13.05
C GLY A 92 -20.92 -6.69 11.82
N ALA A 93 -20.01 -5.72 11.60
CA ALA A 93 -19.99 -4.93 10.37
C ALA A 93 -19.83 -5.84 9.14
N LEU A 94 -20.48 -5.49 8.04
CA LEU A 94 -20.28 -6.15 6.75
C LEU A 94 -19.21 -5.38 6.00
N VAL A 95 -18.15 -6.09 5.62
CA VAL A 95 -17.05 -5.56 4.81
C VAL A 95 -17.32 -5.90 3.35
N GLY A 96 -17.13 -4.92 2.49
CA GLY A 96 -17.34 -5.00 1.06
C GLY A 96 -16.36 -4.12 0.30
N PHE A 97 -16.59 -3.97 -0.98
CA PHE A 97 -15.83 -3.07 -1.84
C PHE A 97 -16.75 -2.41 -2.85
N ASN A 98 -16.28 -1.35 -3.50
CA ASN A 98 -16.81 -0.86 -4.77
C ASN A 98 -15.67 -0.71 -5.78
N ILE A 99 -15.99 -0.83 -7.07
CA ILE A 99 -15.03 -0.59 -8.15
C ILE A 99 -15.19 0.86 -8.59
N LEU A 100 -14.06 1.58 -8.64
CA LEU A 100 -14.05 3.02 -8.90
C LEU A 100 -13.68 3.40 -10.34
N ASP A 101 -13.07 2.48 -11.09
CA ASP A 101 -12.58 2.76 -12.45
C ASP A 101 -12.56 1.49 -13.31
N ALA A 102 -12.45 1.68 -14.62
CA ALA A 102 -12.07 0.60 -15.53
C ALA A 102 -10.70 0.01 -15.13
N LEU A 103 -10.46 -1.25 -15.54
CA LEU A 103 -9.12 -1.82 -15.46
C LEU A 103 -8.17 -0.93 -16.29
N ARG A 104 -6.97 -0.65 -15.79
CA ARG A 104 -5.94 0.04 -16.56
C ARG A 104 -4.77 -0.86 -16.84
N LYS A 105 -4.04 -0.58 -17.92
CA LYS A 105 -2.84 -1.33 -18.31
C LYS A 105 -1.64 -0.40 -18.34
N TRP A 106 -0.56 -0.84 -17.72
CA TRP A 106 0.73 -0.17 -17.73
C TRP A 106 1.33 -0.21 -19.13
N ASP A 107 1.80 0.93 -19.63
CA ASP A 107 2.46 1.04 -20.94
C ASP A 107 3.97 1.25 -20.84
N GLY A 108 4.51 1.36 -19.62
CA GLY A 108 5.90 1.70 -19.34
C GLY A 108 6.09 3.11 -18.80
N GLN A 109 5.06 3.96 -18.80
CA GLN A 109 5.10 5.33 -18.31
C GLN A 109 3.95 5.65 -17.35
N ASP A 110 2.72 5.22 -17.67
CA ASP A 110 1.54 5.48 -16.86
C ASP A 110 0.47 4.37 -16.98
N PHE A 111 -0.70 4.62 -16.38
CA PHE A 111 -1.89 3.77 -16.41
C PHE A 111 -3.08 4.43 -17.13
N ASP A 112 -2.85 5.32 -18.09
CA ASP A 112 -3.94 6.00 -18.81
C ASP A 112 -4.67 5.06 -19.77
N ALA A 113 -3.98 4.04 -20.28
CA ALA A 113 -4.54 3.07 -21.21
C ALA A 113 -5.62 2.19 -20.55
N ILE A 114 -6.83 2.19 -21.13
CA ILE A 114 -7.88 1.22 -20.85
C ILE A 114 -7.70 0.04 -21.83
N PRO A 115 -7.41 -1.17 -21.34
CA PRO A 115 -7.24 -2.35 -22.18
C PRO A 115 -8.60 -2.93 -22.60
N ALA A 116 -8.58 -3.91 -23.50
CA ALA A 116 -9.79 -4.66 -23.87
C ALA A 116 -10.20 -5.66 -22.76
N GLU A 117 -9.24 -6.07 -21.93
CA GLU A 117 -9.44 -6.89 -20.75
C GLU A 117 -10.30 -6.18 -19.70
N THR A 118 -11.06 -6.97 -18.95
CA THR A 118 -11.71 -6.54 -17.72
C THR A 118 -11.32 -7.48 -16.59
N LEU A 119 -11.41 -7.00 -15.36
CA LEU A 119 -11.19 -7.83 -14.18
C LEU A 119 -12.53 -8.24 -13.58
N ARG A 120 -12.74 -9.54 -13.39
CA ARG A 120 -13.85 -10.07 -12.60
C ARG A 120 -13.40 -10.31 -11.16
N VAL A 121 -14.11 -9.70 -10.22
CA VAL A 121 -13.99 -9.95 -8.78
C VAL A 121 -15.15 -10.84 -8.35
N SER A 122 -14.90 -11.91 -7.60
CA SER A 122 -15.96 -12.83 -7.19
C SER A 122 -15.73 -13.49 -5.83
N LEU A 123 -16.82 -13.87 -5.17
CA LEU A 123 -16.81 -14.73 -4.01
C LEU A 123 -18.10 -15.56 -4.00
N GLY A 124 -17.96 -16.89 -3.99
CA GLY A 124 -19.10 -17.79 -4.13
C GLY A 124 -19.91 -17.48 -5.41
N GLY A 125 -21.22 -17.23 -5.25
CA GLY A 125 -22.12 -16.89 -6.36
C GLY A 125 -22.11 -15.41 -6.77
N ALA A 126 -21.52 -14.52 -5.96
CA ALA A 126 -21.48 -13.09 -6.25
C ALA A 126 -20.29 -12.75 -7.14
N PHE A 127 -20.49 -11.83 -8.09
CA PHE A 127 -19.40 -11.28 -8.89
C PHE A 127 -19.70 -9.88 -9.39
N ARG A 128 -18.62 -9.14 -9.67
CA ARG A 128 -18.62 -7.88 -10.43
C ARG A 128 -17.49 -7.90 -11.43
N THR A 129 -17.59 -7.05 -12.43
CA THR A 129 -16.57 -6.86 -13.44
C THR A 129 -16.28 -5.38 -13.53
N THR A 130 -15.00 -5.03 -13.71
CA THR A 130 -14.60 -3.64 -13.96
C THR A 130 -15.36 -3.10 -15.17
N PRO A 131 -15.81 -1.84 -15.14
CA PRO A 131 -16.46 -1.22 -16.27
C PRO A 131 -15.51 -1.04 -17.45
N ALA A 132 -16.07 -0.68 -18.60
CA ALA A 132 -15.31 -0.42 -19.83
C ALA A 132 -14.90 1.05 -19.97
N GLY A 133 -15.57 1.98 -19.28
CA GLY A 133 -15.29 3.41 -19.33
C GLY A 133 -14.50 3.92 -18.12
N ALA A 134 -13.68 4.96 -18.36
CA ALA A 134 -12.94 5.66 -17.31
C ALA A 134 -13.89 6.28 -16.27
N GLY A 135 -13.57 6.12 -14.99
CA GLY A 135 -14.27 6.72 -13.86
C GLY A 135 -15.69 6.19 -13.66
N GLU A 136 -16.07 5.10 -14.33
CA GLU A 136 -17.36 4.46 -14.12
C GLU A 136 -17.36 3.73 -12.77
N PHE A 137 -18.38 3.99 -11.96
CA PHE A 137 -18.54 3.34 -10.66
C PHE A 137 -19.35 2.04 -10.80
N VAL A 138 -18.89 0.97 -10.16
CA VAL A 138 -19.64 -0.29 -10.05
C VAL A 138 -19.75 -0.69 -8.58
N ALA A 139 -20.97 -0.62 -8.04
CA ALA A 139 -21.27 -1.08 -6.68
C ALA A 139 -20.90 -2.56 -6.51
N GLY A 140 -20.11 -2.87 -5.49
CA GLY A 140 -19.64 -4.23 -5.26
C GLY A 140 -20.62 -5.10 -4.48
N PHE A 141 -20.06 -5.91 -3.59
CA PHE A 141 -20.79 -6.79 -2.69
C PHE A 141 -20.01 -6.96 -1.39
N ASN A 142 -20.71 -7.36 -0.33
CA ASN A 142 -20.08 -7.70 0.95
C ASN A 142 -19.41 -9.07 0.85
N PHE A 143 -18.14 -9.15 1.22
CA PHE A 143 -17.36 -10.38 1.17
C PHE A 143 -17.08 -10.99 2.55
N ALA A 144 -17.19 -10.21 3.62
CA ALA A 144 -16.98 -10.71 4.98
C ALA A 144 -17.93 -10.05 5.99
N GLN A 145 -18.19 -10.76 7.08
CA GLN A 145 -18.75 -10.19 8.29
C GLN A 145 -17.67 -10.18 9.37
N VAL A 146 -17.47 -9.02 10.01
CA VAL A 146 -16.49 -8.85 11.08
C VAL A 146 -16.88 -9.72 12.27
N SER A 147 -15.94 -10.55 12.74
CA SER A 147 -16.14 -11.43 13.89
C SER A 147 -16.44 -10.63 15.18
N ALA A 148 -16.94 -11.31 16.21
CA ALA A 148 -17.16 -10.69 17.53
C ALA A 148 -15.89 -10.07 18.13
N GLY A 149 -14.71 -10.60 17.76
CA GLY A 149 -13.41 -10.06 18.16
C GLY A 149 -12.92 -8.89 17.31
N GLY A 150 -13.67 -8.43 16.30
CA GLY A 150 -13.27 -7.34 15.41
C GLY A 150 -12.36 -7.75 14.25
N GLY A 151 -12.11 -9.04 14.08
CA GLY A 151 -11.23 -9.56 13.04
C GLY A 151 -11.96 -10.07 11.79
N VAL A 152 -11.26 -10.01 10.66
CA VAL A 152 -11.64 -10.54 9.34
C VAL A 152 -10.42 -11.20 8.72
N HIS A 153 -10.61 -12.28 7.97
CA HIS A 153 -9.61 -12.77 7.04
C HIS A 153 -10.34 -13.42 5.88
N GLN A 154 -10.30 -12.78 4.71
CA GLN A 154 -11.06 -13.20 3.54
C GLN A 154 -10.27 -12.93 2.26
N HIS A 155 -10.08 -13.98 1.48
CA HIS A 155 -9.61 -13.86 0.10
C HIS A 155 -10.81 -13.80 -0.84
N ILE A 156 -10.70 -12.99 -1.90
CA ILE A 156 -11.69 -12.90 -2.97
C ILE A 156 -11.00 -13.19 -4.29
N ASN A 157 -11.76 -13.72 -5.24
CA ASN A 157 -11.21 -14.21 -6.49
C ASN A 157 -11.07 -13.08 -7.50
N TYR A 158 -9.89 -12.95 -8.10
CA TYR A 158 -9.61 -12.07 -9.23
C TYR A 158 -9.38 -12.90 -10.49
N PHE A 159 -10.16 -12.63 -11.54
CA PHE A 159 -10.00 -13.27 -12.85
C PHE A 159 -9.82 -12.22 -13.93
N LEU A 160 -8.73 -12.29 -14.67
CA LEU A 160 -8.54 -11.48 -15.88
C LEU A 160 -9.36 -12.10 -17.02
N ASN A 161 -10.33 -11.36 -17.52
CA ASN A 161 -11.15 -11.78 -18.64
C ASN A 161 -10.38 -11.63 -19.98
N PRO A 162 -10.79 -12.34 -21.04
CA PRO A 162 -10.19 -12.19 -22.37
C PRO A 162 -10.03 -10.73 -22.81
N PRO A 163 -8.97 -10.38 -23.57
CA PRO A 163 -8.04 -11.31 -24.24
C PRO A 163 -6.87 -11.87 -23.40
N GLN A 164 -6.76 -11.52 -22.10
CA GLN A 164 -5.78 -12.10 -21.17
C GLN A 164 -4.31 -11.90 -21.60
N SER A 165 -4.01 -10.79 -22.25
CA SER A 165 -2.66 -10.50 -22.75
C SER A 165 -1.69 -10.27 -21.60
N ALA A 166 -0.41 -10.56 -21.85
CA ALA A 166 0.65 -10.24 -20.90
C ALA A 166 0.73 -8.74 -20.62
N GLY A 167 1.09 -8.36 -19.39
CA GLY A 167 1.30 -6.99 -18.96
C GLY A 167 1.03 -6.76 -17.48
N ILE A 168 1.12 -5.51 -17.04
CA ILE A 168 0.79 -5.08 -15.69
C ILE A 168 -0.53 -4.32 -15.70
N TYR A 169 -1.43 -4.64 -14.77
CA TYR A 169 -2.78 -4.08 -14.71
C TYR A 169 -3.05 -3.41 -13.37
N ARG A 170 -3.67 -2.23 -13.37
CA ARG A 170 -4.13 -1.53 -12.16
C ARG A 170 -5.63 -1.72 -12.00
N PHE A 171 -6.01 -2.30 -10.87
CA PHE A 171 -7.39 -2.36 -10.39
C PHE A 171 -7.61 -1.34 -9.28
N THR A 172 -8.65 -0.51 -9.41
CA THR A 172 -8.98 0.55 -8.45
C THR A 172 -10.29 0.26 -7.75
N LEU A 173 -10.25 0.18 -6.42
CA LEU A 173 -11.40 -0.07 -5.57
C LEU A 173 -11.40 0.83 -4.34
N GLU A 174 -12.51 0.90 -3.62
CA GLU A 174 -12.57 1.32 -2.22
C GLU A 174 -13.07 0.16 -1.36
N VAL A 175 -12.71 0.18 -0.07
CA VAL A 175 -13.21 -0.77 0.92
C VAL A 175 -14.33 -0.12 1.72
N THR A 176 -15.45 -0.82 1.81
CA THR A 176 -16.63 -0.37 2.56
C THR A 176 -16.78 -1.18 3.83
N ALA A 177 -17.22 -0.58 4.93
CA ALA A 177 -17.63 -1.30 6.12
C ALA A 177 -18.90 -0.67 6.71
N THR A 178 -19.91 -1.50 7.02
CA THR A 178 -21.19 -0.98 7.53
C THR A 178 -20.99 -0.15 8.80
N GLY A 179 -21.42 1.12 8.76
CA GLY A 179 -21.31 2.05 9.89
C GLY A 179 -20.01 2.86 9.94
N LEU A 180 -19.14 2.73 8.94
CA LEU A 180 -17.95 3.56 8.74
C LEU A 180 -18.05 4.30 7.40
N SER A 181 -17.27 5.37 7.26
CA SER A 181 -16.96 5.96 5.96
C SER A 181 -16.04 5.02 5.16
N ASP A 182 -16.21 5.03 3.84
CA ASP A 182 -15.43 4.21 2.92
C ASP A 182 -13.95 4.63 2.91
N SER A 183 -13.07 3.70 2.54
CA SER A 183 -11.64 3.97 2.46
C SER A 183 -11.31 4.95 1.33
N GLU A 184 -10.14 5.57 1.40
CA GLU A 184 -9.52 6.16 0.22
C GLU A 184 -9.34 5.10 -0.90
N PRO A 185 -9.26 5.52 -2.18
CA PRO A 185 -9.02 4.59 -3.28
C PRO A 185 -7.78 3.72 -3.08
N VAL A 186 -7.98 2.42 -3.20
CA VAL A 186 -6.97 1.36 -3.12
C VAL A 186 -6.63 0.90 -4.54
N PHE A 187 -5.36 0.59 -4.76
CA PHE A 187 -4.82 0.17 -6.04
C PHE A 187 -4.15 -1.20 -5.89
N ILE A 188 -4.67 -2.19 -6.60
CA ILE A 188 -4.00 -3.49 -6.73
C ILE A 188 -3.32 -3.55 -8.10
N ILE A 189 -2.01 -3.77 -8.10
CA ILE A 189 -1.18 -3.80 -9.30
C ILE A 189 -0.87 -5.25 -9.63
N PHE A 190 -1.59 -5.81 -10.60
CA PHE A 190 -1.48 -7.21 -11.00
C PHE A 190 -0.45 -7.42 -12.11
N ASN A 191 0.50 -8.33 -11.89
CA ASN A 191 1.34 -8.87 -12.94
C ASN A 191 0.65 -10.05 -13.66
N GLN A 192 0.53 -9.96 -14.98
CA GLN A 192 0.07 -11.04 -15.86
C GLN A 192 1.22 -11.42 -16.82
N ASN A 193 1.99 -12.44 -16.47
CA ASN A 193 3.05 -13.01 -17.32
C ASN A 193 4.08 -11.97 -17.85
N ASP A 194 4.32 -10.89 -17.13
CA ASP A 194 5.36 -9.90 -17.43
C ASP A 194 6.53 -10.03 -16.43
N SER A 195 7.63 -9.33 -16.68
CA SER A 195 8.80 -9.32 -15.81
C SER A 195 8.51 -8.63 -14.47
N GLU A 196 9.05 -9.19 -13.40
CA GLU A 196 9.01 -8.58 -12.06
C GLU A 196 9.60 -7.16 -12.06
N ALA A 197 10.64 -6.90 -12.86
CA ALA A 197 11.21 -5.56 -12.97
C ALA A 197 10.22 -4.52 -13.54
N ASN A 198 9.37 -4.93 -14.49
CA ASN A 198 8.32 -4.05 -15.02
C ASN A 198 7.16 -3.88 -14.03
N HIS A 199 6.85 -4.94 -13.27
CA HIS A 199 5.87 -4.88 -12.18
C HIS A 199 6.31 -3.93 -11.07
N ASP A 200 7.55 -4.05 -10.61
CA ASP A 200 8.16 -3.18 -9.60
C ASP A 200 8.14 -1.71 -10.06
N ALA A 201 8.45 -1.44 -11.34
CA ALA A 201 8.40 -0.10 -11.89
C ALA A 201 6.98 0.50 -11.86
N ALA A 202 5.97 -0.30 -12.21
CA ALA A 202 4.57 0.12 -12.20
C ALA A 202 4.01 0.31 -10.77
N VAL A 203 4.44 -0.51 -9.82
CA VAL A 203 4.13 -0.34 -8.40
C VAL A 203 4.76 0.95 -7.88
N GLN A 204 6.04 1.19 -8.18
CA GLN A 204 6.74 2.41 -7.76
C GLN A 204 6.08 3.66 -8.34
N TYR A 205 5.70 3.66 -9.62
CA TYR A 205 4.95 4.75 -10.22
C TYR A 205 3.69 5.11 -9.42
N MET A 206 2.93 4.12 -8.98
CA MET A 206 1.71 4.36 -8.19
C MET A 206 2.01 4.87 -6.79
N ILE A 207 3.13 4.45 -6.19
CA ILE A 207 3.61 4.97 -4.91
C ILE A 207 4.01 6.44 -5.07
N ASP A 208 4.80 6.76 -6.09
CA ASP A 208 5.26 8.13 -6.39
C ASP A 208 4.08 9.05 -6.75
N MET A 209 3.01 8.53 -7.35
CA MET A 209 1.81 9.31 -7.65
C MET A 209 0.99 9.67 -6.39
N LEU A 210 1.05 8.83 -5.35
CA LEU A 210 0.28 9.00 -4.11
C LEU A 210 1.09 9.60 -2.97
N THR A 211 2.41 9.61 -3.12
CA THR A 211 3.33 10.23 -2.18
C THR A 211 3.65 11.58 -2.82
N PRO A 212 3.30 12.71 -2.19
CA PRO A 212 3.82 13.99 -2.68
C PRO A 212 5.34 13.84 -2.82
N PRO A 213 5.96 14.34 -3.92
CA PRO A 213 7.40 14.24 -4.08
C PRO A 213 8.07 14.70 -2.80
N GLU A 214 9.12 14.00 -2.35
CA GLU A 214 9.87 14.38 -1.15
C GLU A 214 10.17 15.88 -1.24
N CYS A 215 9.45 16.66 -0.42
CA CYS A 215 9.69 18.07 -0.32
C CYS A 215 10.84 18.20 0.64
N GLU A 216 12.04 18.16 0.07
CA GLU A 216 13.27 18.27 0.83
C GLU A 216 13.26 19.50 1.76
N GLY A 217 12.50 20.55 1.42
CA GLY A 217 12.30 21.71 2.28
C GLY A 217 11.00 21.79 3.10
N ASP A 218 10.13 20.78 3.09
CA ASP A 218 8.92 20.71 3.92
C ASP A 218 9.26 19.96 5.21
N LEU A 219 9.66 20.72 6.23
CA LEU A 219 10.15 20.23 7.50
C LEU A 219 9.03 20.03 8.53
N ASP A 220 7.84 20.62 8.32
CA ASP A 220 6.68 20.42 9.18
C ASP A 220 5.63 19.43 8.65
N GLY A 221 5.78 19.01 7.38
CA GLY A 221 4.98 18.00 6.71
C GLY A 221 3.62 18.48 6.21
N ASP A 222 3.44 19.79 6.00
CA ASP A 222 2.17 20.38 5.60
C ASP A 222 2.00 20.55 4.07
N ALA A 223 2.97 20.06 3.30
CA ALA A 223 3.01 20.06 1.85
C ALA A 223 3.21 21.44 1.19
N ASP A 224 3.77 22.42 1.91
CA ASP A 224 4.41 23.58 1.31
C ASP A 224 5.81 23.86 1.89
N ILE A 225 6.53 24.81 1.29
CA ILE A 225 7.88 25.17 1.71
C ILE A 225 7.87 26.66 2.02
N ASP A 226 7.65 27.01 3.28
CA ASP A 226 7.41 28.37 3.69
C ASP A 226 8.27 28.82 4.89
N SER A 227 7.89 29.93 5.50
CA SER A 227 8.62 30.47 6.65
C SER A 227 8.63 29.53 7.86
N THR A 228 7.69 28.60 7.96
CA THR A 228 7.57 27.63 9.04
C THR A 228 8.68 26.61 8.93
N ASP A 229 8.92 26.05 7.75
CA ASP A 229 10.04 25.14 7.49
C ASP A 229 11.38 25.83 7.68
N LEU A 230 11.52 27.06 7.14
CA LEU A 230 12.73 27.84 7.33
C LEU A 230 13.00 28.10 8.81
N ASN A 231 11.98 28.31 9.62
CA ASN A 231 12.15 28.48 11.07
C ASN A 231 12.56 27.17 11.75
N ILE A 232 12.11 26.00 11.27
CA ILE A 232 12.55 24.70 11.79
C ILE A 232 14.04 24.52 11.52
N LEU A 233 14.48 24.69 10.27
CA LEU A 233 15.91 24.62 9.90
C LEU A 233 16.75 25.59 10.74
N LEU A 234 16.32 26.86 10.84
CA LEU A 234 17.06 27.87 11.60
C LEU A 234 17.09 27.60 13.11
N THR A 235 16.12 26.88 13.65
CA THR A 235 16.12 26.44 15.06
C THR A 235 17.18 25.37 15.30
N ASP A 236 17.45 24.57 14.28
CA ASP A 236 18.41 23.47 14.31
C ASP A 236 19.81 23.86 13.81
N PHE A 237 19.99 25.10 13.36
CA PHE A 237 21.26 25.57 12.79
C PHE A 237 22.46 25.41 13.74
N GLY A 238 23.45 24.66 13.30
CA GLY A 238 24.63 24.24 14.05
C GLY A 238 24.47 22.91 14.81
N CYS A 239 23.37 22.18 14.60
CA CYS A 239 23.24 20.79 15.03
C CYS A 239 24.33 19.92 14.39
N THR A 240 24.87 18.93 15.12
CA THR A 240 25.94 18.03 14.62
C THR A 240 25.77 16.63 15.19
N SER A 241 26.14 15.62 14.41
CA SER A 241 25.94 14.20 14.74
C SER A 241 26.96 13.60 15.74
N PRO A 242 26.54 12.65 16.63
CA PRO A 242 25.18 12.15 16.79
C PRO A 242 24.36 13.04 17.73
N PRO A 243 23.25 13.64 17.28
CA PRO A 243 22.37 14.40 18.15
C PRO A 243 21.22 13.48 18.62
N ASP A 244 20.63 13.80 19.79
CA ASP A 244 19.42 13.14 20.29
C ASP A 244 18.49 14.26 20.81
N PRO A 245 17.47 14.68 20.03
CA PRO A 245 16.96 14.09 18.77
C PRO A 245 17.86 14.34 17.53
N PRO A 246 17.61 13.65 16.39
CA PRO A 246 18.29 13.92 15.11
C PRO A 246 18.19 15.39 14.67
N CYS A 247 19.11 15.82 13.79
CA CYS A 247 19.08 17.16 13.21
C CYS A 247 17.93 17.21 12.20
N ASP A 248 16.81 17.82 12.57
CA ASP A 248 15.64 17.94 11.69
C ASP A 248 15.94 18.84 10.47
N GLY A 249 16.99 19.67 10.54
CA GLY A 249 17.42 20.56 9.46
C GLY A 249 18.54 20.02 8.55
N ASP A 250 18.99 18.77 8.73
CA ASP A 250 20.04 18.12 7.91
C ASP A 250 19.42 17.62 6.58
N LEU A 251 19.38 18.52 5.59
CA LEU A 251 18.76 18.29 4.29
C LEU A 251 19.69 17.54 3.33
N ASP A 252 21.01 17.77 3.41
CA ASP A 252 21.96 17.09 2.53
C ASP A 252 22.43 15.71 3.05
N GLY A 253 22.08 15.39 4.29
CA GLY A 253 22.30 14.11 4.95
C GLY A 253 23.74 13.88 5.40
N ASP A 254 24.53 14.94 5.58
CA ASP A 254 25.93 14.85 6.00
C ASP A 254 26.13 14.77 7.53
N GLY A 255 25.04 14.95 8.28
CA GLY A 255 25.00 14.79 9.73
C GLY A 255 25.17 16.09 10.50
N ASP A 256 25.09 17.25 9.86
CA ASP A 256 24.94 18.55 10.53
C ASP A 256 23.87 19.44 9.86
N THR A 257 23.48 20.51 10.54
CA THR A 257 22.56 21.52 9.98
C THR A 257 23.33 22.82 9.82
N ASP A 258 23.77 23.14 8.61
CA ASP A 258 24.64 24.27 8.34
C ASP A 258 24.18 25.14 7.15
N SER A 259 25.11 25.95 6.63
CA SER A 259 24.83 26.82 5.51
C SER A 259 24.46 26.07 4.22
N THR A 260 24.85 24.80 4.10
CA THR A 260 24.55 23.92 2.97
C THR A 260 23.07 23.57 2.96
N ASP A 261 22.51 23.15 4.10
CA ASP A 261 21.08 22.91 4.25
C ASP A 261 20.27 24.18 4.08
N LEU A 262 20.73 25.30 4.64
CA LEU A 262 20.07 26.59 4.42
C LEU A 262 20.02 26.98 2.94
N ASN A 263 21.07 26.67 2.17
CA ASN A 263 21.07 26.92 0.73
C ASN A 263 20.09 26.01 -0.01
N ILE A 264 19.95 24.75 0.42
CA ILE A 264 18.94 23.82 -0.11
C ILE A 264 17.55 24.38 0.17
N GLN A 265 17.23 24.70 1.43
CA GLN A 265 15.94 25.26 1.84
C GLN A 265 15.57 26.52 1.06
N LEU A 266 16.51 27.45 0.90
CA LEU A 266 16.27 28.68 0.16
C LEU A 266 16.14 28.46 -1.35
N SER A 267 16.70 27.37 -1.90
CA SER A 267 16.57 27.04 -3.32
C SER A 267 15.18 26.57 -3.71
N VAL A 268 14.42 26.03 -2.74
CA VAL A 268 13.05 25.52 -2.92
C VAL A 268 11.99 26.35 -2.21
N PHE A 269 12.37 27.46 -1.55
CA PHE A 269 11.46 28.31 -0.79
C PHE A 269 10.29 28.87 -1.62
N GLY A 270 9.08 28.75 -1.09
CA GLY A 270 7.83 29.18 -1.71
C GLY A 270 7.37 28.30 -2.88
N GLN A 271 8.00 27.15 -3.10
CA GLN A 271 7.48 26.13 -4.01
C GLN A 271 6.43 25.29 -3.28
N PRO A 272 5.29 24.97 -3.91
CA PRO A 272 4.42 23.93 -3.38
C PRO A 272 5.09 22.56 -3.54
N CYS A 273 4.64 21.59 -2.75
CA CYS A 273 4.98 20.20 -2.97
C CYS A 273 4.28 19.65 -4.22
N GLY A 274 5.02 19.50 -5.33
CA GLY A 274 4.51 18.91 -6.59
C GLY A 274 4.76 19.74 -7.85
#